data_AF-A0AA51JI75-F1
#
_entry.id   AF-A0AA51JI75-F1
#
_cell.length_a   1.000
_cell.length_b   1.000
_cell.length_c   1.000
_cell.angle_alpha   90.00
_cell.angle_beta   90.00
_cell.angle_gamma   90.00
#
_symmetry.space_group_name_H-M   'P 1'
#
loop_
_entity.id
_entity.type
_entity.pdbx_description
1 polymer ?
#
loop_
_entity_poly.entity_id
_entity_poly.type
_entity_poly.pdbx_seq_one_letter_code
_entity_poly.pdbx_strand_id
1 'polypeptide(L)'
;RMNMDLQEYINEIQMYCQQIAPGPSLAAMLAPSHLREKCHEQATLLVERNNNGLVRDTNVIDLITDLTALMLQVKCLSDSDQNAYELGVLQGTMDQIKMKLDPPYQRLFQNNVELHMRRIQMGLG
;
A
#
# COMPACT_ATOMS: atom_id res chain seq x y z
N ARG A 1 -19.31 23.36 17.31
CA ARG A 1 -20.10 23.38 16.06
C ARG A 1 -19.39 22.59 14.98
N MET A 2 -18.21 23.01 14.50
CA MET A 2 -17.44 22.27 13.47
C MET A 2 -17.29 20.75 13.68
N ASN A 3 -16.94 20.29 14.89
CA ASN A 3 -16.86 18.85 15.17
C ASN A 3 -18.21 18.12 15.12
N MET A 4 -19.30 18.80 15.47
CA MET A 4 -20.65 18.26 15.42
C MET A 4 -21.12 18.14 13.97
N ASP A 5 -20.87 19.19 13.17
CA ASP A 5 -21.22 19.22 11.76
C ASP A 5 -20.42 18.17 10.97
N LEU A 6 -19.12 18.01 11.26
CA LEU A 6 -18.27 16.94 10.70
C LEU A 6 -18.80 15.54 11.05
N GLN A 7 -19.26 15.36 12.28
CA GLN A 7 -19.78 14.08 12.75
C GLN A 7 -21.14 13.75 12.11
N GLU A 8 -21.94 14.76 11.81
CA GLU A 8 -23.19 14.63 11.05
C GLU A 8 -22.92 14.19 9.60
N TYR A 9 -21.96 14.82 8.92
CA TYR A 9 -21.55 14.40 7.57
C TYR A 9 -20.97 12.98 7.52
N ILE A 10 -20.16 12.61 8.51
CA ILE A 10 -19.62 11.24 8.61
C ILE A 10 -20.76 10.22 8.77
N ASN A 11 -21.75 10.51 9.60
CA ASN A 11 -22.90 9.62 9.80
C ASN A 11 -23.73 9.46 8.51
N GLU A 12 -23.95 10.54 7.75
CA GLU A 12 -24.66 10.47 6.48
C GLU A 12 -23.89 9.64 5.44
N ILE A 13 -22.58 9.87 5.32
CA ILE A 13 -21.72 9.10 4.42
C ILE A 13 -21.78 7.60 4.80
N GLN A 14 -21.70 7.28 6.09
CA GLN A 14 -21.81 5.90 6.58
C GLN A 14 -23.17 5.27 6.23
N MET A 15 -24.27 6.02 6.31
CA MET A 15 -25.59 5.55 5.91
C MET A 15 -25.66 5.23 4.41
N TYR A 16 -25.16 6.12 3.55
CA TYR A 16 -25.13 5.86 2.10
C TYR A 16 -24.22 4.69 1.75
N CYS A 17 -23.06 4.58 2.41
CA CYS A 17 -22.16 3.46 2.30
C CYS A 17 -22.84 2.11 2.60
N GLN A 18 -23.68 2.05 3.64
CA GLN A 18 -24.45 0.84 4.00
C GLN A 18 -25.56 0.52 2.99
N GLN A 19 -26.19 1.52 2.39
CA GLN A 19 -27.23 1.33 1.37
C GLN A 19 -26.65 0.83 0.03
N ILE A 20 -25.45 1.29 -0.32
CA ILE A 20 -24.77 0.91 -1.57
C ILE A 20 -24.05 -0.43 -1.41
N ALA A 21 -23.53 -0.74 -0.22
CA ALA A 21 -22.79 -1.97 0.07
C ALA A 21 -23.03 -2.42 1.54
N PRO A 22 -23.93 -3.38 1.80
CA PRO A 22 -24.28 -3.75 3.16
C PRO A 22 -23.08 -4.40 3.90
N GLY A 23 -22.77 -3.85 5.07
CA GLY A 23 -22.05 -4.45 6.21
C GLY A 23 -20.60 -4.92 6.00
N PRO A 24 -20.34 -6.09 5.39
CA PRO A 24 -18.97 -6.61 5.22
C PRO A 24 -18.29 -6.21 3.89
N SER A 25 -19.07 -5.77 2.89
CA SER A 25 -18.57 -5.54 1.52
C SER A 25 -17.67 -4.32 1.40
N LEU A 26 -18.01 -3.21 2.05
CA LEU A 26 -17.29 -1.96 1.85
C LEU A 26 -15.92 -1.95 2.54
N ALA A 27 -15.83 -2.45 3.77
CA ALA A 27 -14.56 -2.56 4.49
C ALA A 27 -13.57 -3.46 3.74
N ALA A 28 -14.04 -4.61 3.21
CA ALA A 28 -13.21 -5.49 2.38
C ALA A 28 -12.79 -4.85 1.04
N MET A 29 -13.63 -3.99 0.45
CA MET A 29 -13.30 -3.26 -0.78
C MET A 29 -12.27 -2.13 -0.55
N LEU A 30 -12.32 -1.46 0.60
CA LEU A 30 -11.48 -0.29 0.89
C LEU A 30 -10.17 -0.65 1.62
N ALA A 31 -10.13 -1.77 2.34
CA ALA A 31 -8.94 -2.18 3.08
C ALA A 31 -7.68 -2.27 2.19
N PRO A 32 -7.72 -2.85 0.97
CA PRO A 32 -6.54 -2.93 0.12
C PRO A 32 -6.01 -1.57 -0.35
N SER A 33 -6.89 -0.63 -0.70
CA SER A 33 -6.49 0.71 -1.12
C SER A 33 -5.97 1.53 0.05
N HIS A 34 -6.64 1.44 1.21
CA HIS A 34 -6.24 2.17 2.41
C HIS A 34 -4.87 1.71 2.91
N LEU A 35 -4.62 0.39 2.96
CA LEU A 35 -3.31 -0.15 3.32
C LEU A 35 -2.23 0.36 2.37
N ARG A 36 -2.49 0.33 1.07
CA ARG A 36 -1.53 0.79 0.05
C ARG A 36 -1.18 2.26 0.21
N GLU A 37 -2.19 3.12 0.34
CA GLU A 37 -2.03 4.56 0.48
C GLU A 37 -1.28 4.92 1.77
N LYS A 38 -1.70 4.35 2.91
CA LYS A 38 -1.03 4.52 4.20
C LYS A 38 0.45 4.13 4.14
N CYS A 39 0.77 2.97 3.57
CA CYS A 39 2.17 2.51 3.46
C CYS A 39 2.97 3.40 2.52
N HIS A 40 2.37 3.90 1.44
CA HIS A 40 3.03 4.80 0.50
C HIS A 40 3.33 6.18 1.13
N GLU A 41 2.36 6.80 1.80
CA GLU A 41 2.58 8.07 2.52
C GLU A 41 3.69 7.95 3.56
N GLN A 42 3.68 6.87 4.35
CA GLN A 42 4.74 6.60 5.32
C GLN A 42 6.10 6.40 4.65
N ALA A 43 6.14 5.71 3.51
CA ALA A 43 7.37 5.52 2.74
C ALA A 43 7.92 6.86 2.24
N THR A 44 7.08 7.74 1.69
CA THR A 44 7.48 9.07 1.24
C THR A 44 8.14 9.85 2.36
N LEU A 45 7.50 9.93 3.54
CA LEU A 45 8.04 10.63 4.70
C LEU A 45 9.38 10.04 5.17
N LEU A 46 9.52 8.71 5.14
CA LEU A 46 10.77 8.04 5.49
C LEU A 46 11.87 8.36 4.49
N VAL A 47 11.60 8.29 3.19
CA VAL A 47 12.58 8.57 2.15
C VAL A 47 13.01 10.02 2.20
N GLU A 48 12.07 10.97 2.30
CA GLU A 48 12.37 12.40 2.42
C GLU A 48 13.27 12.70 3.63
N ARG A 49 12.93 12.14 4.80
CA ARG A 49 13.70 12.33 6.03
C ARG A 49 15.12 11.75 5.96
N ASN A 50 15.31 10.65 5.22
CA ASN A 50 16.58 9.93 5.20
C ASN A 50 17.46 10.23 3.98
N ASN A 51 16.90 10.76 2.88
CA ASN A 51 17.65 11.02 1.66
C ASN A 51 18.76 12.07 1.86
N ASN A 52 18.52 13.10 2.69
CA ASN A 52 19.51 14.15 3.00
C ASN A 52 20.14 14.81 1.75
N GLY A 53 19.43 14.82 0.61
CA GLY A 53 19.91 15.36 -0.66
C GLY A 53 20.98 14.52 -1.39
N LEU A 54 21.22 13.28 -0.96
CA LEU A 54 22.18 12.35 -1.57
C LEU A 54 21.70 11.85 -2.94
N VAL A 55 20.44 11.42 -3.01
CA VAL A 55 19.78 11.05 -4.26
C VAL A 55 19.02 12.27 -4.75
N ARG A 56 19.25 12.64 -6.01
CA ARG A 56 18.59 13.78 -6.68
C ARG A 56 17.73 13.38 -7.87
N ASP A 57 17.96 12.18 -8.39
CA ASP A 57 17.18 11.63 -9.48
C ASP A 57 15.79 11.23 -8.96
N THR A 58 14.76 11.90 -9.48
CA THR A 58 13.37 11.68 -9.07
C THR A 58 12.91 10.25 -9.34
N ASN A 59 13.31 9.63 -10.45
CA ASN A 59 12.92 8.25 -10.76
C ASN A 59 13.52 7.27 -9.76
N VAL A 60 14.75 7.54 -9.30
CA VAL A 60 15.40 6.71 -8.28
C VAL A 60 14.74 6.93 -6.92
N ILE A 61 14.40 8.17 -6.56
CA ILE A 61 13.66 8.48 -5.33
C ILE A 61 12.30 7.77 -5.32
N ASP A 62 11.57 7.82 -6.44
CA ASP A 62 10.28 7.18 -6.60
C ASP A 62 10.40 5.65 -6.44
N LEU A 63 11.41 5.03 -7.08
CA LEU A 63 11.66 3.60 -6.94
C LEU A 63 12.00 3.20 -5.49
N ILE A 64 12.84 3.98 -4.81
CA ILE A 64 13.19 3.75 -3.39
C ILE A 64 11.93 3.88 -2.53
N THR A 65 11.06 4.84 -2.83
CA THR A 65 9.80 5.07 -2.12
C THR A 65 8.85 3.90 -2.33
N ASP A 66 8.66 3.44 -3.57
CA ASP A 66 7.81 2.29 -3.86
C ASP A 66 8.32 1.01 -3.17
N LEU A 67 9.63 0.75 -3.19
CA LEU A 67 10.24 -0.40 -2.50
C LEU A 67 10.09 -0.30 -0.98
N THR A 68 10.22 0.90 -0.42
CA THR A 68 10.00 1.16 1.01
C THR A 68 8.54 0.91 1.37
N ALA A 69 7.60 1.36 0.54
CA ALA A 69 6.17 1.12 0.72
C ALA A 69 5.84 -0.38 0.70
N LEU A 70 6.43 -1.14 -0.23
CA LEU A 70 6.28 -2.60 -0.30
C LEU A 70 6.73 -3.28 1.01
N MET A 71 7.87 -2.86 1.57
CA MET A 71 8.34 -3.39 2.84
C MET A 71 7.44 -3.01 4.03
N LEU A 72 6.87 -1.80 4.03
CA LEU A 72 5.90 -1.39 5.04
C LEU A 72 4.60 -2.18 4.95
N GLN A 73 4.14 -2.51 3.74
CA GLN A 73 2.97 -3.38 3.54
C GLN A 73 3.21 -4.76 4.16
N VAL A 74 4.38 -5.35 3.93
CA VAL A 74 4.78 -6.63 4.55
C VAL A 74 4.72 -6.53 6.08
N LYS A 75 5.28 -5.47 6.65
CA LYS A 75 5.23 -5.23 8.11
C LYS A 75 3.78 -5.11 8.63
N CYS A 76 2.95 -4.34 7.95
CA CYS A 76 1.56 -4.18 8.37
C CYS A 76 0.78 -5.49 8.32
N LEU A 77 1.03 -6.31 7.29
CA LEU A 77 0.39 -7.62 7.15
C LEU A 77 0.93 -8.63 8.19
N SER A 78 2.19 -8.53 8.63
CA SER A 78 2.70 -9.41 9.69
C SER A 78 2.15 -9.09 11.07
N ASP A 79 1.72 -7.84 11.31
CA ASP A 79 1.24 -7.36 12.60
C ASP A 79 -0.29 -7.50 12.77
N SER A 80 -1.05 -7.80 11.72
CA SER A 80 -2.52 -7.91 11.74
C SER A 80 -3.03 -9.35 11.80
N ASP A 81 -4.15 -9.57 12.50
CA ASP A 81 -4.95 -10.78 12.34
C ASP A 81 -5.51 -10.77 10.90
N GLN A 82 -4.84 -11.53 10.04
CA GLN A 82 -4.89 -11.40 8.57
C GLN A 82 -6.32 -11.37 8.00
N ASN A 83 -6.61 -10.33 7.20
CA ASN A 83 -7.77 -10.33 6.32
C ASN A 83 -7.30 -10.72 4.91
N ALA A 84 -7.79 -11.84 4.36
CA ALA A 84 -7.34 -12.39 3.08
C ALA A 84 -7.43 -11.38 1.90
N TYR A 85 -8.29 -10.36 2.01
CA TYR A 85 -8.42 -9.29 1.03
C TYR A 85 -7.20 -8.36 0.95
N GLU A 86 -6.41 -8.23 2.02
CA GLU A 86 -5.23 -7.35 2.08
C GLU A 86 -3.98 -7.99 1.47
N LEU A 87 -3.90 -9.32 1.41
CA LEU A 87 -2.77 -10.04 0.80
C LEU A 87 -2.58 -9.69 -0.69
N GLY A 88 -3.67 -9.37 -1.40
CA GLY A 88 -3.62 -8.94 -2.81
C GLY A 88 -2.88 -7.61 -3.03
N VAL A 89 -2.67 -6.81 -1.98
CA VAL A 89 -1.97 -5.52 -2.06
C VAL A 89 -0.51 -5.71 -2.48
N LEU A 90 0.18 -6.71 -1.93
CA LEU A 90 1.58 -6.97 -2.24
C LEU A 90 1.76 -7.26 -3.73
N GLN A 91 0.91 -8.11 -4.31
CA GLN A 91 0.96 -8.44 -5.73
C GLN A 91 0.71 -7.21 -6.59
N GLY A 92 -0.33 -6.43 -6.27
CA GLY A 92 -0.63 -5.21 -7.00
C GLY A 92 0.50 -4.17 -6.95
N THR A 93 1.16 -4.02 -5.80
CA THR A 93 2.30 -3.10 -5.67
C THR A 93 3.53 -3.62 -6.43
N MET A 94 3.83 -4.92 -6.38
CA MET A 94 4.93 -5.50 -7.18
C MET A 94 4.73 -5.28 -8.68
N ASP A 95 3.51 -5.49 -9.18
CA ASP A 95 3.19 -5.28 -10.59
C ASP A 95 3.34 -3.80 -10.99
N GLN A 96 2.90 -2.88 -10.13
CA GLN A 96 3.08 -1.44 -10.34
C GLN A 96 4.55 -1.03 -10.41
N ILE A 97 5.39 -1.50 -9.48
CA ILE A 97 6.83 -1.19 -9.50
C ILE A 97 7.46 -1.70 -10.78
N LYS A 98 7.17 -2.96 -11.13
CA LYS A 98 7.69 -3.61 -12.32
C LYS A 98 7.29 -2.89 -13.61
N MET A 99 6.06 -2.39 -13.70
CA MET A 99 5.60 -1.63 -14.87
C MET A 99 6.31 -0.28 -15.04
N LYS A 100 6.85 0.31 -13.97
CA LYS A 100 7.65 1.55 -14.03
C LYS A 100 9.09 1.32 -14.51
N LEU A 101 9.56 0.08 -14.49
CA LEU A 101 10.94 -0.27 -14.83
C LEU A 101 11.09 -0.59 -16.33
N ASP A 102 12.23 -0.19 -16.90
CA ASP A 102 12.58 -0.60 -18.26
C ASP A 102 12.74 -2.13 -18.37
N PRO A 103 12.50 -2.73 -19.56
CA PRO A 103 12.51 -4.19 -19.73
C PRO A 103 13.74 -4.93 -19.16
N PRO A 104 14.99 -4.41 -19.25
CA PRO A 104 16.14 -5.07 -18.63
C PRO A 104 16.03 -5.16 -17.10
N TYR A 105 15.48 -4.13 -16.45
CA TYR A 105 15.33 -4.06 -15.01
C TYR A 105 14.11 -4.83 -14.51
N GLN A 106 13.10 -5.06 -15.34
CA GLN A 106 11.95 -5.91 -14.99
C GLN A 106 12.37 -7.34 -14.64
N ARG A 107 13.31 -7.93 -15.38
CA ARG A 107 13.85 -9.27 -15.05
C ARG A 107 14.67 -9.27 -13.76
N LEU A 108 15.45 -8.21 -13.53
CA LEU A 108 16.19 -8.04 -12.29
C LEU A 108 15.24 -7.93 -11.09
N PHE A 109 14.16 -7.15 -11.21
CA PHE A 109 13.13 -7.02 -10.18
C PHE A 109 12.43 -8.36 -9.91
N GLN A 110 12.05 -9.10 -10.95
CA GLN A 110 11.44 -10.42 -10.81
C GLN A 110 12.31 -11.37 -9.96
N ASN A 111 13.60 -11.43 -10.28
CA ASN A 111 14.52 -12.38 -9.67
C ASN A 111 14.95 -11.98 -8.25
N ASN A 112 15.08 -10.67 -8.00
CA ASN A 112 15.66 -10.15 -6.75
C ASN A 112 14.64 -9.55 -5.77
N VAL A 113 13.40 -9.33 -6.19
CA VAL A 113 12.35 -8.76 -5.33
C VAL A 113 11.11 -9.63 -5.38
N GLU A 114 10.52 -9.80 -6.57
CA GLU A 114 9.21 -10.44 -6.73
C GLU A 114 9.20 -11.89 -6.22
N LEU A 115 10.25 -12.66 -6.50
CA LEU A 115 10.39 -14.04 -5.99
C LEU A 115 10.44 -14.09 -4.46
N HIS A 116 11.16 -13.17 -3.82
CA HIS A 116 11.30 -13.13 -2.36
C HIS A 116 10.01 -12.66 -1.69
N MET A 117 9.36 -11.65 -2.25
CA MET A 117 8.07 -11.15 -1.77
C MET A 117 6.97 -12.21 -1.87
N ARG A 118 6.92 -13.00 -2.95
CA ARG A 118 6.00 -14.14 -3.05
C ARG A 118 6.24 -15.18 -1.96
N ARG A 119 7.50 -15.44 -1.56
CA ARG A 119 7.80 -16.35 -0.44
C ARG A 119 7.35 -15.79 0.90
N ILE A 120 7.56 -14.49 1.12
CA ILE A 120 7.07 -13.80 2.31
C ILE A 120 5.54 -13.88 2.36
N GLN A 121 4.86 -13.58 1.25
CA GLN A 121 3.41 -13.65 1.14
C GLN A 121 2.85 -15.04 1.44
N MET A 122 3.53 -16.11 1.02
CA MET A 122 3.15 -17.49 1.39
C MET A 122 3.30 -17.79 2.88
N GLY A 123 4.20 -17.10 3.59
CA GLY A 123 4.37 -17.24 5.05
C GLY A 123 3.45 -16.33 5.88
N LEU A 124 2.80 -15.36 5.22
CA LEU A 124 1.82 -14.47 5.85
C LEU A 124 0.42 -15.10 5.88
N GLY A 125 0.08 -15.94 4.89
CA GLY A 125 -1.21 -16.63 4.79
C GLY A 125 -1.28 -18.00 5.45
#